data_AF-A0ABD0P0H7-F1
#
_entry.id   AF-A0ABD0P0H7-F1
#
_cell.length_a   1.000
_cell.length_b   1.000
_cell.length_c   1.000
_cell.angle_alpha   90.00
_cell.angle_beta   90.00
_cell.angle_gamma   90.00
#
_symmetry.space_group_name_H-M   'P 1'
#
loop_
_entity.id
_entity.type
_entity.pdbx_description
1 polymer ?
#
loop_
_entity_poly.entity_id
_entity_poly.type
_entity_poly.pdbx_seq_one_letter_code
_entity_poly.pdbx_strand_id
1 'polypeptide(L)'
;HLVSHVFLLALFILTIVYPPVNPLSQGRLVPGWSECLLLIWLCGMLVSELTFPGERAGLAWIRLLLLGFSAAALLCHLLAVITQWWPPAHLHCLFARNVLLAVAMTLGFIQLLEFLTFHHLFGPWAIIIRDLIKDLCRFAVILMLFHTAFTLSLTALCQPLYPQERNNSTGNATQVAIPGPLNMSVLLFFALFGLTEPDKIPDVERSPPATAVLAKMVFGVYLVVTFIVLINLLIAMMSDTYQRIQAQSDTEWKFGRAVLIRDMSRKSGIPSPFNLFTNLFYSIK
;
A
#
# COMPACT_ATOMS: atom_id res chain seq x y z
N HIS A 1 -5.51 -1.59 25.11
CA HIS A 1 -5.47 -1.82 23.64
C HIS A 1 -4.35 -1.06 22.94
N LEU A 2 -4.25 0.27 23.04
CA LEU A 2 -3.17 1.04 22.40
C LEU A 2 -1.76 0.49 22.70
N VAL A 3 -1.44 0.28 23.98
CA VAL A 3 -0.13 -0.26 24.39
C VAL A 3 0.16 -1.61 23.73
N SER A 4 -0.82 -2.51 23.70
CA SER A 4 -0.70 -3.81 23.01
C SER A 4 -0.49 -3.67 21.51
N HIS A 5 -1.13 -2.68 20.86
CA HIS A 5 -0.92 -2.37 19.45
C HIS A 5 0.48 -1.81 19.17
N VAL A 6 1.02 -0.99 20.08
CA VAL A 6 2.42 -0.53 20.00
C VAL A 6 3.38 -1.71 20.11
N PHE A 7 3.12 -2.67 21.01
CA PHE A 7 3.92 -3.91 21.08
C PHE A 7 3.80 -4.77 19.80
N LEU A 8 2.61 -4.87 19.20
CA LEU A 8 2.43 -5.50 17.89
C LEU A 8 3.33 -4.85 16.83
N LEU A 9 3.38 -3.51 16.77
CA LEU A 9 4.25 -2.80 15.83
C LEU A 9 5.73 -3.03 16.11
N ALA A 10 6.13 -3.05 17.38
CA ALA A 10 7.49 -3.40 17.77
C ALA A 10 7.86 -4.82 17.31
N LEU A 11 6.93 -5.79 17.42
CA LEU A 11 7.12 -7.15 16.92
C LEU A 11 7.22 -7.21 15.39
N PHE A 12 6.43 -6.42 14.66
CA PHE A 12 6.57 -6.28 13.20
C PHE A 12 7.95 -5.73 12.82
N ILE A 13 8.41 -4.65 13.48
CA ILE A 13 9.75 -4.07 13.26
C ILE A 13 10.84 -5.11 13.54
N LEU A 14 10.75 -5.79 14.68
CA LEU A 14 11.73 -6.81 15.07
C LEU A 14 11.73 -8.03 14.13
N THR A 15 10.61 -8.35 13.49
CA THR A 15 10.49 -9.52 12.61
C THR A 15 10.91 -9.21 11.17
N ILE A 16 10.66 -7.98 10.67
CA ILE A 16 10.87 -7.61 9.27
C ILE A 16 12.09 -6.71 9.08
N VAL A 17 12.21 -5.66 9.89
CA VAL A 17 13.17 -4.56 9.66
C VAL A 17 14.52 -4.86 10.30
N TYR A 18 14.51 -5.33 11.54
CA TYR A 18 15.72 -5.70 12.27
C TYR A 18 15.61 -7.12 12.82
N PRO A 19 15.59 -8.15 11.94
CA PRO A 19 15.53 -9.53 12.39
C PRO A 19 16.82 -9.87 13.16
N PRO A 20 16.73 -10.32 14.42
CA PRO A 20 17.91 -10.68 15.20
C PRO A 20 18.69 -11.85 14.57
N VAL A 21 18.00 -12.68 13.77
CA VAL A 21 18.59 -13.72 12.93
C VAL A 21 17.93 -13.62 11.57
N ASN A 22 18.69 -13.29 10.52
CA ASN A 22 18.13 -13.13 9.18
C ASN A 22 17.91 -14.54 8.56
N PRO A 23 16.66 -15.07 8.53
CA PRO A 23 16.41 -16.49 8.23
C PRO A 23 16.83 -16.84 6.80
N LEU A 24 16.77 -15.85 5.90
CA LEU A 24 17.19 -15.95 4.49
C LEU A 24 18.68 -16.25 4.35
N SER A 25 19.52 -15.78 5.27
CA SER A 25 20.97 -16.02 5.23
C SER A 25 21.39 -17.38 5.81
N GLN A 26 20.54 -18.00 6.63
CA GLN A 26 20.85 -19.24 7.34
C GLN A 26 20.08 -20.47 6.82
N GLY A 27 19.24 -20.31 5.80
CA GLY A 27 18.44 -21.42 5.23
C GLY A 27 17.46 -22.06 6.21
N ARG A 28 17.17 -21.39 7.34
CA ARG A 28 16.32 -21.92 8.41
C ARG A 28 14.88 -21.52 8.14
N LEU A 29 14.04 -22.51 7.81
CA LEU A 29 12.63 -22.35 7.49
C LEU A 29 11.71 -22.46 8.71
N VAL A 30 12.28 -22.60 9.91
CA VAL A 30 11.52 -22.64 11.16
C VAL A 30 11.30 -21.20 11.64
N PRO A 31 10.06 -20.79 11.96
CA PRO A 31 9.79 -19.45 12.44
C PRO A 31 10.58 -19.18 13.73
N GLY A 32 11.20 -18.00 13.78
CA GLY A 32 11.90 -17.54 14.97
C GLY A 32 10.94 -17.24 16.12
N TRP A 33 11.48 -17.05 17.32
CA TRP A 33 10.68 -16.70 18.50
C TRP A 33 9.87 -15.40 18.28
N SER A 34 10.44 -14.41 17.58
CA SER A 34 9.79 -13.12 17.29
C SER A 34 8.59 -13.29 16.36
N GLU A 35 8.71 -14.17 15.36
CA GLU A 35 7.61 -14.52 14.46
C GLU A 35 6.51 -15.30 15.19
N CYS A 36 6.88 -16.22 16.07
CA CYS A 36 5.91 -16.93 16.92
C CYS A 36 5.13 -15.96 17.82
N LEU A 37 5.82 -15.00 18.46
CA LEU A 37 5.15 -13.96 19.25
C LEU A 37 4.25 -13.06 18.39
N LEU A 38 4.71 -12.66 17.20
CA LEU A 38 3.90 -11.89 16.26
C LEU A 38 2.61 -12.65 15.90
N LEU A 39 2.71 -13.95 15.61
CA LEU A 39 1.56 -14.80 15.33
C LEU A 39 0.59 -14.90 16.51
N ILE A 40 1.09 -15.05 17.74
CA ILE A 40 0.26 -15.04 18.95
C ILE A 40 -0.54 -13.73 19.06
N TRP A 41 0.09 -12.59 18.81
CA TRP A 41 -0.58 -11.28 18.78
C TRP A 41 -1.62 -11.16 17.66
N LEU A 42 -1.30 -11.64 16.46
CA LEU A 42 -2.21 -11.65 15.31
C LEU A 42 -3.42 -12.56 15.57
N CYS A 43 -3.21 -13.74 16.17
CA CYS A 43 -4.28 -14.63 16.59
C CYS A 43 -5.19 -13.98 17.64
N GLY A 44 -4.62 -13.29 18.63
CA GLY A 44 -5.42 -12.54 19.60
C GLY A 44 -6.25 -11.42 18.94
N MET A 45 -5.72 -10.75 17.92
CA MET A 45 -6.48 -9.79 17.13
C MET A 45 -7.58 -10.46 16.30
N LEU A 46 -7.31 -11.59 15.65
CA LEU A 46 -8.30 -12.37 14.91
C LEU A 46 -9.46 -12.79 15.81
N VAL A 47 -9.16 -13.36 16.98
CA VAL A 47 -10.19 -13.75 17.95
C VAL A 47 -10.99 -12.53 18.40
N SER A 48 -10.33 -11.39 18.65
CA SER A 48 -11.06 -10.16 19.00
C SER A 48 -12.03 -9.69 17.91
N GLU A 49 -11.70 -9.89 16.63
CA GLU A 49 -12.59 -9.55 15.52
C GLU A 49 -13.74 -10.54 15.35
N LEU A 50 -13.48 -11.84 15.58
CA LEU A 50 -14.51 -12.89 15.49
C LEU A 50 -15.51 -12.85 16.65
N THR A 51 -15.04 -12.59 17.88
CA THR A 51 -15.91 -12.57 19.07
C THR A 51 -16.78 -11.32 19.14
N PHE A 52 -16.26 -10.19 18.67
CA PHE A 52 -16.99 -8.92 18.65
C PHE A 52 -16.95 -8.34 17.24
N PRO A 53 -17.79 -8.85 16.31
CA PRO A 53 -17.98 -8.22 15.01
C PRO A 53 -18.75 -6.91 15.24
N GLY A 54 -18.04 -5.87 15.68
CA GLY A 54 -18.65 -4.58 15.99
C GLY A 54 -19.36 -3.98 14.77
N GLU A 55 -20.33 -3.10 15.03
CA GLU A 55 -20.86 -2.20 14.00
C GLU A 55 -19.65 -1.53 13.32
N ARG A 56 -19.41 -1.84 12.05
CA ARG A 56 -18.18 -1.49 11.30
C ARG A 56 -18.11 -0.01 10.99
N ALA A 57 -18.13 0.84 12.00
CA ALA A 57 -17.85 2.26 11.88
C ALA A 57 -16.33 2.47 11.84
N GLY A 58 -15.87 3.50 11.14
CA GLY A 58 -14.48 3.94 11.30
C GLY A 58 -13.46 3.29 10.36
N LEU A 59 -12.25 3.07 10.88
CA LEU A 59 -11.11 2.46 10.16
C LEU A 59 -11.02 0.94 10.39
N ALA A 60 -12.10 0.29 10.83
CA ALA A 60 -12.13 -1.15 11.11
C ALA A 60 -11.72 -2.02 9.90
N TRP A 61 -11.98 -1.55 8.68
CA TRP A 61 -11.54 -2.20 7.45
C TRP A 61 -10.01 -2.33 7.33
N ILE A 62 -9.25 -1.37 7.87
CA ILE A 62 -7.77 -1.42 7.85
C ILE A 62 -7.26 -2.59 8.68
N ARG A 63 -7.90 -2.85 9.83
CA ARG A 63 -7.55 -3.97 10.69
C ARG A 63 -7.83 -5.32 10.01
N LEU A 64 -8.93 -5.43 9.27
CA LEU A 64 -9.23 -6.62 8.47
C LEU A 64 -8.20 -6.83 7.35
N LEU A 65 -7.80 -5.76 6.65
CA LEU A 65 -6.74 -5.84 5.64
C LEU A 65 -5.41 -6.24 6.25
N LEU A 66 -5.01 -5.65 7.39
CA LEU A 66 -3.80 -6.02 8.12
C LEU A 66 -3.79 -7.51 8.44
N LEU A 67 -4.91 -8.03 8.96
CA LEU A 67 -5.04 -9.43 9.30
C LEU A 67 -5.02 -10.34 8.06
N GLY A 68 -5.67 -9.91 6.98
CA GLY A 68 -5.68 -10.62 5.70
C GLY A 68 -4.28 -10.73 5.08
N PHE A 69 -3.53 -9.62 5.01
CA PHE A 69 -2.14 -9.63 4.53
C PHE A 69 -1.22 -10.46 5.43
N SER A 70 -1.42 -10.41 6.74
CA SER A 70 -0.66 -11.23 7.70
C SER A 70 -0.96 -12.72 7.55
N ALA A 71 -2.23 -13.10 7.30
CA ALA A 71 -2.62 -14.47 7.03
C ALA A 71 -2.06 -14.98 5.68
N ALA A 72 -2.08 -14.15 4.63
CA ALA A 72 -1.44 -14.45 3.36
C ALA A 72 0.09 -14.64 3.52
N ALA A 73 0.73 -13.82 4.35
CA ALA A 73 2.15 -13.99 4.65
C ALA A 73 2.46 -15.30 5.39
N LEU A 74 1.61 -15.70 6.34
CA LEU A 74 1.72 -17.00 7.01
C LEU A 74 1.57 -18.15 5.99
N LEU A 75 0.62 -18.05 5.06
CA LEU A 75 0.46 -19.03 3.99
C LEU A 75 1.71 -19.11 3.11
N CYS A 76 2.30 -17.97 2.72
CA CYS A 76 3.57 -17.94 1.99
C CYS A 76 4.72 -18.60 2.79
N HIS A 77 4.78 -18.40 4.11
CA HIS A 77 5.77 -19.08 4.95
C HIS A 77 5.54 -20.60 4.95
N LEU A 78 4.30 -21.06 5.13
CA LEU A 78 3.97 -22.50 5.10
C LEU A 78 4.30 -23.13 3.74
N LEU A 79 4.01 -22.43 2.64
CA LEU A 79 4.39 -22.86 1.30
C LEU A 79 5.91 -22.95 1.13
N ALA A 80 6.68 -22.03 1.72
CA ALA A 80 8.14 -22.09 1.70
C ALA A 80 8.68 -23.36 2.40
N VAL A 81 8.06 -23.77 3.51
CA VAL A 81 8.42 -25.01 4.24
C VAL A 81 8.08 -26.24 3.39
N ILE A 82 6.91 -26.27 2.75
CA ILE A 82 6.49 -27.40 1.90
C ILE A 82 7.40 -27.53 0.67
N THR A 83 7.75 -26.40 0.05
CA THR A 83 8.59 -26.35 -1.16
C THR A 83 10.09 -26.32 -0.88
N GLN A 84 10.50 -26.59 0.36
CA GLN A 84 11.91 -26.58 0.79
C GLN A 84 12.82 -27.45 -0.11
N TRP A 85 12.29 -28.56 -0.61
CA TRP A 85 13.03 -29.53 -1.41
C TRP A 85 13.20 -29.11 -2.89
N TRP A 86 12.56 -28.01 -3.31
CA TRP A 86 12.52 -27.53 -4.71
C TRP A 86 13.07 -26.09 -4.80
N PRO A 87 14.40 -25.89 -4.75
CA PRO A 87 15.00 -24.58 -5.01
C PRO A 87 14.76 -24.15 -6.47
N PRO A 88 14.38 -22.89 -6.77
CA PRO A 88 14.36 -21.67 -5.93
C PRO A 88 12.99 -21.28 -5.34
N ALA A 89 11.96 -22.12 -5.45
CA ALA A 89 10.57 -21.75 -5.15
C ALA A 89 10.37 -21.23 -3.71
N HIS A 90 11.02 -21.87 -2.72
CA HIS A 90 10.90 -21.47 -1.33
C HIS A 90 11.45 -20.05 -1.06
N LEU A 91 12.48 -19.59 -1.79
CA LEU A 91 13.01 -18.22 -1.64
C LEU A 91 12.01 -17.17 -2.13
N HIS A 92 11.32 -17.45 -3.24
CA HIS A 92 10.27 -16.56 -3.74
C HIS A 92 9.10 -16.46 -2.77
N CYS A 93 8.72 -17.57 -2.13
CA CYS A 93 7.69 -17.57 -1.08
C CYS A 93 8.12 -16.76 0.16
N LEU A 94 9.37 -16.88 0.60
CA LEU A 94 9.89 -16.09 1.72
C LEU A 94 10.00 -14.58 1.38
N PHE A 95 10.36 -14.25 0.14
CA PHE A 95 10.33 -12.87 -0.33
C PHE A 95 8.90 -12.31 -0.32
N ALA A 96 7.94 -13.05 -0.88
CA ALA A 96 6.54 -12.66 -0.88
C ALA A 96 5.99 -12.48 0.55
N ARG A 97 6.33 -13.39 1.48
CA ARG A 97 6.04 -13.24 2.91
C ARG A 97 6.53 -11.89 3.45
N ASN A 98 7.80 -11.54 3.22
CA ASN A 98 8.37 -10.29 3.75
C ASN A 98 7.66 -9.05 3.17
N VAL A 99 7.32 -9.06 1.88
CA VAL A 99 6.54 -7.99 1.25
C VAL A 99 5.15 -7.87 1.89
N LEU A 100 4.43 -8.98 2.05
CA LEU A 100 3.10 -8.99 2.66
C LEU A 100 3.12 -8.52 4.12
N LEU A 101 4.12 -8.95 4.91
CA LEU A 101 4.32 -8.48 6.28
C LEU A 101 4.69 -6.99 6.34
N ALA A 102 5.48 -6.47 5.39
CA ALA A 102 5.81 -5.05 5.32
C ALA A 102 4.56 -4.19 5.01
N VAL A 103 3.69 -4.66 4.11
CA VAL A 103 2.39 -4.04 3.86
C VAL A 103 1.52 -4.09 5.11
N ALA A 104 1.42 -5.23 5.78
CA ALA A 104 0.66 -5.37 7.04
C ALA A 104 1.19 -4.44 8.15
N MET A 105 2.51 -4.32 8.30
CA MET A 105 3.15 -3.39 9.24
C MET A 105 2.76 -1.94 8.92
N THR A 106 2.80 -1.55 7.64
CA THR A 106 2.42 -0.20 7.20
C THR A 106 0.95 0.10 7.53
N LEU A 107 0.05 -0.86 7.27
CA LEU A 107 -1.35 -0.76 7.68
C LEU A 107 -1.50 -0.69 9.21
N GLY A 108 -0.63 -1.37 9.96
CA GLY A 108 -0.59 -1.30 11.42
C GLY A 108 -0.23 0.09 11.94
N PHE A 109 0.68 0.79 11.28
CA PHE A 109 0.99 2.19 11.58
C PHE A 109 -0.20 3.10 11.24
N ILE A 110 -0.83 2.92 10.07
CA ILE A 110 -2.04 3.67 9.72
C ILE A 110 -3.15 3.43 10.74
N GLN A 111 -3.27 2.21 11.28
CA GLN A 111 -4.24 1.89 12.33
C GLN A 111 -4.00 2.69 13.64
N LEU A 112 -2.81 3.24 13.90
CA LEU A 112 -2.62 4.15 15.04
C LEU A 112 -3.51 5.40 14.96
N LEU A 113 -3.91 5.81 13.74
CA LEU A 113 -4.86 6.91 13.56
C LEU A 113 -6.18 6.64 14.29
N GLU A 114 -6.63 5.38 14.39
CA GLU A 114 -7.83 4.99 15.14
C GLU A 114 -7.69 5.40 16.62
N PHE A 115 -6.53 5.19 17.23
CA PHE A 115 -6.27 5.59 18.61
C PHE A 115 -6.04 7.10 18.77
N LEU A 116 -5.48 7.76 17.75
CA LEU A 116 -5.35 9.21 17.77
C LEU A 116 -6.71 9.92 17.68
N THR A 117 -7.72 9.29 17.06
CA THR A 117 -9.06 9.89 16.96
C THR A 117 -9.76 10.14 18.31
N PHE A 118 -9.29 9.53 19.41
CA PHE A 118 -9.79 9.84 20.75
C PHE A 118 -9.40 11.25 21.23
N HIS A 119 -8.27 11.77 20.74
CA HIS A 119 -7.78 13.08 21.13
C HIS A 119 -8.58 14.17 20.43
N HIS A 120 -8.99 15.20 21.19
CA HIS A 120 -9.83 16.28 20.68
C HIS A 120 -9.21 17.06 19.50
N LEU A 121 -7.88 17.13 19.43
CA LEU A 121 -7.20 17.74 18.27
C LEU A 121 -7.21 16.85 17.02
N PHE A 122 -7.12 15.53 17.16
CA PHE A 122 -6.93 14.63 16.00
C PHE A 122 -8.23 13.97 15.53
N GLY A 123 -9.23 13.88 16.40
CA GLY A 123 -10.54 13.31 16.11
C GLY A 123 -11.24 13.95 14.91
N PRO A 124 -11.55 15.26 14.95
CA PRO A 124 -12.18 15.96 13.84
C PRO A 124 -11.37 15.88 12.54
N TRP A 125 -10.04 15.95 12.63
CA TRP A 125 -9.14 15.81 11.48
C TRP A 125 -9.26 14.45 10.81
N ALA A 126 -9.37 13.36 11.58
CA ALA A 126 -9.55 12.03 11.03
C ALA A 126 -10.90 11.85 10.30
N ILE A 127 -11.94 12.60 10.70
CA ILE A 127 -13.22 12.63 9.99
C ILE A 127 -13.07 13.37 8.66
N ILE A 128 -12.44 14.55 8.67
CA ILE A 128 -12.18 15.32 7.46
C ILE A 128 -11.36 14.49 6.46
N ILE A 129 -10.26 13.87 6.90
CA ILE A 129 -9.39 13.04 6.03
C ILE A 129 -10.17 11.88 5.41
N ARG A 130 -11.04 11.21 6.18
CA ARG A 130 -11.85 10.09 5.69
C ARG A 130 -12.71 10.49 4.48
N ASP A 131 -13.36 11.64 4.55
CA ASP A 131 -14.26 12.07 3.49
C ASP A 131 -13.50 12.67 2.31
N LEU A 132 -12.41 13.39 2.58
CA LEU A 132 -11.48 13.84 1.55
C LEU A 132 -10.88 12.68 0.74
N ILE A 133 -10.54 11.55 1.38
CA ILE A 133 -10.05 10.36 0.68
C ILE A 133 -11.10 9.80 -0.29
N LYS A 134 -12.40 9.89 0.02
CA LYS A 134 -13.46 9.42 -0.91
C LYS A 134 -13.49 10.27 -2.18
N ASP A 135 -13.33 11.58 -2.05
CA ASP A 135 -13.28 12.50 -3.19
C ASP A 135 -11.99 12.31 -4.00
N LEU A 136 -10.86 12.13 -3.31
CA LEU A 136 -9.59 11.78 -3.96
C LEU A 136 -9.71 10.48 -4.77
N CYS A 137 -10.32 9.43 -4.21
CA CYS A 137 -10.49 8.15 -4.92
C CYS A 137 -11.38 8.30 -6.17
N ARG A 138 -12.47 9.08 -6.10
CA ARG A 138 -13.32 9.37 -7.27
C ARG A 138 -12.55 10.13 -8.34
N PHE A 139 -11.77 11.13 -7.95
CA PHE A 139 -10.94 11.89 -8.87
C PHE A 139 -9.81 11.06 -9.47
N ALA A 140 -9.19 10.17 -8.69
CA ALA A 140 -8.12 9.29 -9.12
C ALA A 140 -8.53 8.39 -10.30
N VAL A 141 -9.81 8.02 -10.42
CA VAL A 141 -10.33 7.28 -11.58
C VAL A 141 -10.17 8.10 -12.87
N ILE A 142 -10.51 9.40 -12.83
CA ILE A 142 -10.35 10.31 -13.97
C ILE A 142 -8.86 10.47 -14.30
N LEU A 143 -8.03 10.69 -13.28
CA LEU A 143 -6.58 10.81 -13.45
C LEU A 143 -5.98 9.55 -14.09
N MET A 144 -6.40 8.36 -13.66
CA MET A 144 -5.93 7.08 -14.20
C MET A 144 -6.34 6.87 -15.66
N LEU A 145 -7.52 7.34 -16.07
CA LEU A 145 -7.96 7.31 -17.47
C LEU A 145 -7.02 8.13 -18.35
N PHE A 146 -6.72 9.37 -17.97
CA PHE A 146 -5.77 10.19 -18.71
C PHE A 146 -4.36 9.60 -18.67
N HIS A 147 -3.90 9.17 -17.49
CA HIS A 147 -2.57 8.57 -17.32
C HIS A 147 -2.36 7.35 -18.22
N THR A 148 -3.32 6.43 -18.27
CA THR A 148 -3.25 5.25 -19.14
C THR A 148 -3.31 5.62 -20.62
N ALA A 149 -4.18 6.55 -21.02
CA ALA A 149 -4.26 7.00 -22.41
C ALA A 149 -2.94 7.61 -22.90
N PHE A 150 -2.32 8.49 -22.11
CA PHE A 150 -1.03 9.10 -22.45
C PHE A 150 0.12 8.10 -22.39
N THR A 151 0.10 7.15 -21.44
CA THR A 151 1.08 6.06 -21.38
C THR A 151 1.08 5.26 -22.67
N LEU A 152 -0.09 4.81 -23.13
CA LEU A 152 -0.22 4.03 -24.35
C LEU A 152 0.17 4.85 -25.59
N SER A 153 -0.27 6.12 -25.66
CA SER A 153 0.08 7.05 -26.73
C SER A 153 1.59 7.23 -26.88
N LEU A 154 2.29 7.53 -25.77
CA LEU A 154 3.74 7.71 -25.80
C LEU A 154 4.49 6.40 -26.03
N THR A 155 3.99 5.28 -25.51
CA THR A 155 4.57 3.95 -25.79
C THR A 155 4.51 3.62 -27.27
N ALA A 156 3.40 3.97 -27.95
CA ALA A 156 3.23 3.79 -29.38
C ALA A 156 4.17 4.70 -30.20
N LEU A 157 4.33 5.95 -29.78
CA LEU A 157 5.27 6.89 -30.41
C LEU A 157 6.74 6.47 -30.25
N CYS A 158 7.07 5.83 -29.13
CA CYS A 158 8.44 5.39 -28.84
C CYS A 158 8.79 4.00 -29.40
N GLN A 159 7.92 3.40 -30.23
CA GLN A 159 8.26 2.17 -30.95
C GLN A 159 9.25 2.46 -32.09
N PRO A 160 10.29 1.62 -32.28
CA PRO A 160 11.20 1.76 -33.41
C PRO A 160 10.46 1.47 -34.73
N LEU A 161 10.56 2.38 -35.70
CA LEU A 161 9.92 2.23 -37.02
C LEU A 161 10.82 1.54 -38.04
N TYR A 162 12.14 1.76 -37.98
CA TYR A 162 13.08 1.20 -38.98
C TYR A 162 13.64 -0.16 -38.54
N PRO A 163 13.77 -1.13 -39.47
CA PRO A 163 14.33 -2.44 -39.17
C PRO A 163 15.81 -2.32 -38.78
N GLN A 164 16.26 -3.22 -37.90
CA GLN A 164 17.66 -3.28 -37.50
C GLN A 164 18.53 -3.79 -38.65
N GLU A 165 19.51 -3.01 -39.09
CA GLU A 165 20.53 -3.53 -40.00
C GLU A 165 21.34 -4.62 -39.30
N ARG A 166 21.31 -5.83 -39.87
CA ARG A 166 22.02 -7.00 -39.35
C ARG A 166 23.48 -6.92 -39.77
N ASN A 167 24.29 -6.17 -39.04
CA ASN A 167 25.74 -6.24 -39.20
C ASN A 167 26.25 -7.58 -38.64
N ASN A 168 26.77 -8.44 -39.53
CA ASN A 168 27.32 -9.76 -39.22
C ASN A 168 28.67 -9.71 -38.47
N SER A 169 29.12 -8.55 -38.02
CA SER A 169 30.35 -8.37 -37.26
C SER A 169 30.05 -8.18 -35.77
N THR A 170 30.44 -9.20 -34.98
CA THR A 170 30.73 -9.13 -33.53
C THR A 170 29.59 -8.67 -32.61
N GLY A 171 28.72 -9.61 -32.23
CA GLY A 171 28.65 -10.12 -30.85
C GLY A 171 28.19 -9.23 -29.70
N ASN A 172 27.93 -7.94 -29.86
CA ASN A 172 27.32 -7.08 -28.83
C ASN A 172 26.29 -6.14 -29.48
N ALA A 173 25.20 -6.72 -30.00
CA ALA A 173 24.03 -5.92 -30.30
C ALA A 173 23.48 -5.38 -28.98
N THR A 174 23.66 -4.09 -28.70
CA THR A 174 22.87 -3.40 -27.68
C THR A 174 21.41 -3.58 -28.09
N GLN A 175 20.71 -4.49 -27.39
CA GLN A 175 19.27 -4.63 -27.54
C GLN A 175 18.69 -3.27 -27.17
N VAL A 176 18.23 -2.52 -28.17
CA VAL A 176 17.46 -1.30 -27.95
C VAL A 176 16.23 -1.74 -27.17
N ALA A 177 16.21 -1.43 -25.88
CA ALA A 177 15.13 -1.82 -24.99
C ALA A 177 13.88 -1.06 -25.43
N ILE A 178 12.97 -1.74 -26.13
CA ILE A 178 11.66 -1.18 -26.46
C ILE A 178 10.97 -0.87 -25.12
N PRO A 179 10.64 0.40 -24.83
CA PRO A 179 10.01 0.74 -23.58
C PRO A 179 8.62 0.11 -23.54
N GLY A 180 8.43 -0.87 -22.66
CA GLY A 180 7.12 -1.46 -22.41
C GLY A 180 6.17 -0.43 -21.78
N PRO A 181 4.84 -0.60 -21.91
CA PRO A 181 3.85 0.34 -21.38
C PRO A 181 3.95 0.54 -19.87
N LEU A 182 4.41 -0.47 -19.12
CA LEU A 182 4.64 -0.36 -17.68
C LEU A 182 5.80 0.60 -17.35
N ASN A 183 6.92 0.50 -18.07
CA ASN A 183 8.06 1.41 -17.86
C ASN A 183 7.66 2.85 -18.19
N MET A 184 6.86 3.03 -19.24
CA MET A 184 6.36 4.35 -19.62
C MET A 184 5.37 4.90 -18.59
N SER A 185 4.49 4.06 -18.03
CA SER A 185 3.59 4.43 -16.94
C SER A 185 4.37 4.90 -15.70
N VAL A 186 5.42 4.17 -15.31
CA VAL A 186 6.30 4.55 -14.18
C VAL A 186 6.97 5.90 -14.45
N LEU A 187 7.49 6.12 -15.66
CA LEU A 187 8.09 7.39 -16.06
C LEU A 187 7.10 8.56 -15.97
N LEU A 188 5.87 8.39 -16.46
CA LEU A 188 4.79 9.38 -16.41
C LEU A 188 4.26 9.61 -14.99
N PHE A 189 4.27 8.58 -14.15
CA PHE A 189 3.86 8.67 -12.76
C PHE A 189 4.82 9.58 -11.98
N PHE A 190 6.13 9.35 -12.12
CA PHE A 190 7.13 10.21 -11.50
C PHE A 190 7.19 11.61 -12.14
N ALA A 191 6.79 11.73 -13.40
CA ALA A 191 6.61 13.03 -14.04
C ALA A 191 5.54 13.87 -13.34
N LEU A 192 4.49 13.24 -12.79
CA LEU A 192 3.42 13.89 -12.00
C LEU A 192 3.92 14.56 -10.71
N PHE A 193 5.15 14.26 -10.29
CA PHE A 193 5.83 14.87 -9.13
C PHE A 193 7.03 15.72 -9.53
N GLY A 194 7.21 15.99 -10.84
CA GLY A 194 8.34 16.77 -11.35
C GLY A 194 9.68 16.04 -11.32
N LEU A 195 9.70 14.71 -11.19
CA LEU A 195 10.94 13.92 -11.09
C LEU A 195 11.44 13.35 -12.44
N THR A 196 10.65 13.53 -13.49
CA THR A 196 10.97 13.11 -14.85
C THR A 196 11.23 14.34 -15.73
N GLU A 197 12.43 14.39 -16.31
CA GLU A 197 12.81 15.39 -17.29
C GLU A 197 12.53 14.90 -18.71
N PRO A 198 12.32 15.79 -19.69
CA PRO A 198 12.08 15.42 -21.09
C PRO A 198 13.18 14.56 -21.72
N ASP A 199 14.41 14.66 -21.22
CA ASP A 199 15.56 13.92 -21.72
C ASP A 199 15.64 12.49 -21.16
N LYS A 200 14.79 12.15 -20.18
CA LYS A 200 14.60 10.76 -19.71
C LYS A 200 13.60 9.98 -20.56
N ILE A 201 12.94 10.63 -21.52
CA ILE A 201 12.11 9.94 -22.50
C ILE A 201 13.06 9.14 -23.40
N PRO A 202 12.82 7.83 -23.61
CA PRO A 202 13.71 7.01 -24.43
C PRO A 202 13.92 7.61 -25.81
N ASP A 203 15.18 7.87 -26.17
CA ASP A 203 15.54 8.32 -27.51
C ASP A 203 15.31 7.18 -28.50
N VAL A 204 14.50 7.46 -29.52
CA VAL A 204 14.18 6.47 -30.54
C VAL A 204 15.18 6.62 -31.68
N GLU A 205 16.35 6.02 -31.52
CA GLU A 205 17.43 6.02 -32.54
C GLU A 205 16.99 5.45 -33.91
N ARG A 206 15.88 4.72 -33.94
CA ARG A 206 15.32 4.04 -35.12
C ARG A 206 13.98 4.61 -35.56
N SER A 207 13.84 5.94 -35.47
CA SER A 207 12.64 6.66 -35.92
C SER A 207 13.02 8.00 -36.55
N PRO A 208 12.12 8.60 -37.36
CA PRO A 208 12.33 9.94 -37.89
C PRO A 208 12.63 10.95 -36.78
N PRO A 209 13.44 12.00 -37.02
CA PRO A 209 13.74 13.02 -36.00
C PRO A 209 12.46 13.73 -35.50
N ALA A 210 11.39 13.75 -36.32
CA ALA A 210 10.08 14.26 -35.95
C ALA A 210 9.43 13.49 -34.79
N THR A 211 9.73 12.19 -34.63
CA THR A 211 9.16 11.35 -33.56
C THR A 211 9.63 11.80 -32.18
N ALA A 212 10.90 12.16 -32.03
CA ALA A 212 11.44 12.67 -30.76
C ALA A 212 10.77 13.99 -30.37
N VAL A 213 10.58 14.91 -31.33
CA VAL A 213 9.86 16.17 -31.11
C VAL A 213 8.40 15.90 -30.73
N LEU A 214 7.72 14.99 -31.43
CA LEU A 214 6.32 14.65 -31.16
C LEU A 214 6.16 13.99 -29.77
N ALA A 215 7.07 13.10 -29.37
CA ALA A 215 7.06 12.48 -28.05
C ALA A 215 7.23 13.53 -26.94
N LYS A 216 8.18 14.46 -27.09
CA LYS A 216 8.36 15.59 -26.15
C LYS A 216 7.14 16.50 -26.10
N MET A 217 6.49 16.75 -27.23
CA MET A 217 5.24 17.52 -27.29
C MET A 217 4.08 16.82 -26.59
N VAL A 218 3.86 15.52 -26.84
CA VAL A 218 2.80 14.74 -26.17
C VAL A 218 3.06 14.64 -24.66
N PHE A 219 4.31 14.50 -24.24
CA PHE A 219 4.70 14.56 -22.83
C PHE A 219 4.42 15.95 -22.22
N GLY A 220 4.72 17.04 -22.93
CA GLY A 220 4.36 18.40 -22.52
C GLY A 220 2.85 18.59 -22.36
N VAL A 221 2.06 18.08 -23.31
CA VAL A 221 0.58 18.09 -23.22
C VAL A 221 0.10 17.28 -22.02
N TYR A 222 0.68 16.11 -21.77
CA TYR A 222 0.38 15.30 -20.58
C TYR A 222 0.61 16.11 -19.30
N LEU A 223 1.74 16.82 -19.18
CA LEU A 223 2.02 17.67 -18.02
C LEU A 223 1.02 18.83 -17.90
N VAL A 224 0.70 19.53 -18.98
CA VAL A 224 -0.31 20.61 -18.94
C VAL A 224 -1.67 20.06 -18.47
N VAL A 225 -2.14 18.97 -19.06
CA VAL A 225 -3.43 18.38 -18.69
C VAL A 225 -3.40 17.88 -17.25
N THR A 226 -2.35 17.19 -16.81
CA THR A 226 -2.30 16.63 -15.46
C THR A 226 -1.99 17.67 -14.38
N PHE A 227 -0.88 18.40 -14.48
CA PHE A 227 -0.48 19.38 -13.46
C PHE A 227 -1.37 20.61 -13.43
N ILE A 228 -1.62 21.22 -14.59
CA ILE A 228 -2.27 22.53 -14.63
C ILE A 228 -3.79 22.36 -14.55
N VAL A 229 -4.35 21.36 -15.23
CA VAL A 229 -5.81 21.19 -15.23
C VAL A 229 -6.24 20.25 -14.12
N LEU A 230 -5.85 18.98 -14.16
CA LEU A 230 -6.41 17.96 -13.27
C LEU A 230 -6.02 18.19 -11.80
N ILE A 231 -4.75 18.43 -11.47
CA ILE A 231 -4.35 18.66 -10.08
C ILE A 231 -5.02 19.91 -9.50
N ASN A 232 -5.13 21.00 -10.27
CA ASN A 232 -5.82 22.22 -9.79
C ASN A 232 -7.32 21.98 -9.55
N LEU A 233 -7.98 21.19 -10.39
CA LEU A 233 -9.37 20.78 -10.16
C LEU A 233 -9.51 19.89 -8.92
N LEU A 234 -8.57 18.97 -8.69
CA LEU A 234 -8.54 18.16 -7.47
C LEU A 234 -8.38 19.02 -6.23
N ILE A 235 -7.47 20.00 -6.25
CA ILE A 235 -7.28 20.94 -5.14
C ILE A 235 -8.56 21.74 -4.88
N ALA A 236 -9.23 22.23 -5.94
CA ALA A 236 -10.47 22.96 -5.82
C ALA A 236 -11.60 22.10 -5.21
N MET A 237 -11.78 20.87 -5.70
CA MET A 237 -12.78 19.93 -5.18
C MET A 237 -12.52 19.58 -3.72
N MET A 238 -11.26 19.26 -3.37
CA MET A 238 -10.88 18.91 -2.01
C MET A 238 -11.02 20.11 -1.05
N SER A 239 -10.78 21.33 -1.52
CA SER A 239 -10.95 22.55 -0.73
C SER A 239 -12.42 22.84 -0.40
N ASP A 240 -13.31 22.68 -1.38
CA ASP A 240 -14.77 22.82 -1.18
C ASP A 240 -15.29 21.79 -0.17
N THR A 241 -14.95 20.50 -0.38
CA THR A 241 -15.31 19.44 0.57
C THR A 241 -14.71 19.69 1.95
N TYR A 242 -13.45 20.11 2.04
CA TYR A 242 -12.79 20.39 3.31
C TYR A 242 -13.58 21.42 4.13
N GLN A 243 -13.96 22.56 3.53
CA GLN A 243 -14.71 23.60 4.22
C GLN A 243 -16.09 23.10 4.69
N ARG A 244 -16.79 22.36 3.83
CA ARG A 244 -18.11 21.78 4.15
C ARG A 244 -18.04 20.79 5.31
N ILE A 245 -17.09 19.85 5.27
CA ILE A 245 -16.94 18.81 6.31
C ILE A 245 -16.39 19.40 7.61
N GLN A 246 -15.47 20.36 7.53
CA GLN A 246 -14.89 20.97 8.72
C GLN A 246 -15.96 21.58 9.64
N ALA A 247 -16.99 22.23 9.07
CA ALA A 247 -18.09 22.84 9.83
C ALA A 247 -18.90 21.84 10.69
N GLN A 248 -18.96 20.57 10.28
CA GLN A 248 -19.75 19.52 10.95
C GLN A 248 -18.89 18.48 11.69
N SER A 249 -17.58 18.48 11.43
CA SER A 249 -16.62 17.46 11.88
C SER A 249 -16.57 17.27 13.40
N ASP A 250 -16.70 18.33 14.20
CA ASP A 250 -16.69 18.23 15.67
C ASP A 250 -17.93 17.50 16.22
N THR A 251 -19.10 17.78 15.66
CA THR A 251 -20.36 17.11 16.04
C THR A 251 -20.33 15.63 15.67
N GLU A 252 -19.91 15.31 14.44
CA GLU A 252 -19.75 13.93 13.99
C GLU A 252 -18.72 13.17 14.82
N TRP A 253 -17.62 13.83 15.19
CA TRP A 253 -16.60 13.25 16.07
C TRP A 253 -17.14 12.98 17.46
N LYS A 254 -17.86 13.92 18.07
CA LYS A 254 -18.47 13.71 19.38
C LYS A 254 -19.45 12.54 19.37
N PHE A 255 -20.25 12.40 18.32
CA PHE A 255 -21.14 11.26 18.13
C PHE A 255 -20.36 9.95 17.97
N GLY A 256 -19.37 9.90 17.07
CA GLY A 256 -18.52 8.72 16.85
C GLY A 256 -17.77 8.31 18.12
N ARG A 257 -17.30 9.28 18.91
CA ARG A 257 -16.66 9.04 20.20
C ARG A 257 -17.64 8.47 21.23
N ALA A 258 -18.89 8.93 21.27
CA ALA A 258 -19.90 8.37 22.16
C ALA A 258 -20.23 6.91 21.82
N VAL A 259 -20.35 6.59 20.52
CA VAL A 259 -20.51 5.20 20.04
C VAL A 259 -19.31 4.35 20.45
N LEU A 260 -18.09 4.85 20.25
CA LEU A 260 -16.87 4.14 20.60
C LEU A 260 -16.75 3.86 22.10
N ILE A 261 -17.15 4.80 22.96
CA ILE A 261 -17.19 4.60 24.42
C ILE A 261 -18.22 3.51 24.79
N ARG A 262 -19.42 3.56 24.18
CA ARG A 262 -20.47 2.54 24.38
C ARG A 262 -20.00 1.15 23.94
N ASP A 263 -19.29 1.06 22.84
CA ASP A 263 -18.80 -0.22 22.32
C ASP A 263 -17.65 -0.77 23.17
N MET A 264 -16.78 0.13 23.65
CA MET A 264 -15.68 -0.23 24.56
C MET A 264 -16.19 -0.70 25.94
N SER A 265 -17.32 -0.19 26.43
CA SER A 265 -17.91 -0.66 27.70
C SER A 265 -18.56 -2.04 27.59
N ARG A 266 -18.96 -2.46 26.38
CA ARG A 266 -19.49 -3.81 26.10
C ARG A 266 -18.39 -4.83 25.84
N LYS A 267 -17.23 -4.38 25.36
CA LYS A 267 -16.10 -5.23 25.03
C LYS A 267 -15.28 -5.58 26.28
N SER A 268 -14.72 -6.79 26.32
CA SER A 268 -13.74 -7.15 27.35
C SER A 268 -12.53 -6.21 27.30
N GLY A 269 -12.12 -5.66 28.44
CA GLY A 269 -10.98 -4.74 28.56
C GLY A 269 -9.61 -5.38 28.34
N ILE A 270 -9.57 -6.69 28.02
CA ILE A 270 -8.34 -7.47 27.88
C ILE A 270 -7.81 -7.34 26.44
N PRO A 271 -6.60 -6.78 26.24
CA PRO A 271 -6.03 -6.62 24.91
C PRO A 271 -5.42 -7.92 24.37
N SER A 272 -5.18 -7.97 23.05
CA SER A 272 -4.35 -9.01 22.45
C SER A 272 -2.93 -8.98 23.03
N PRO A 273 -2.26 -10.11 23.28
CA PRO A 273 -2.70 -11.49 23.04
C PRO A 273 -3.39 -12.13 24.25
N PHE A 274 -3.45 -11.41 25.37
CA PHE A 274 -3.97 -11.95 26.64
C PHE A 274 -5.42 -12.40 26.56
N ASN A 275 -6.18 -11.83 25.61
CA ASN A 275 -7.55 -12.24 25.32
C ASN A 275 -7.67 -13.70 24.86
N LEU A 276 -6.61 -14.31 24.34
CA LEU A 276 -6.62 -15.73 23.97
C LEU A 276 -6.83 -16.63 25.18
N PHE A 277 -6.13 -16.35 26.29
CA PHE A 277 -6.22 -17.16 27.51
C PHE A 277 -7.59 -17.03 28.18
N THR A 278 -8.16 -15.83 28.19
CA THR A 278 -9.44 -15.59 28.86
C THR A 278 -10.63 -16.12 28.07
N ASN A 279 -10.60 -16.01 26.74
CA ASN A 279 -11.63 -16.63 25.90
C ASN A 279 -11.55 -18.16 25.96
N LEU A 280 -10.34 -18.73 25.95
CA LEU A 280 -10.14 -20.17 26.12
C LEU A 280 -10.71 -20.67 27.46
N PHE A 281 -10.43 -19.98 28.56
CA PHE A 281 -10.96 -20.34 29.88
C PHE A 281 -12.49 -20.22 29.94
N TYR A 282 -13.08 -19.24 29.25
CA TYR A 282 -14.53 -19.08 29.17
C TYR A 282 -15.20 -20.16 28.30
N SER A 283 -14.59 -20.58 27.19
CA SER A 283 -15.15 -21.62 26.30
C SER A 283 -15.03 -23.05 26.84
N ILE A 284 -14.13 -23.30 27.80
CA ILE A 284 -13.93 -24.62 28.42
C ILE A 284 -14.90 -24.86 29.60
N LYS A 285 -15.54 -23.80 30.10
CA LYS A 285 -16.49 -23.86 31.23
C LYS A 285 -17.93 -23.89 30.74
#